data_AF-A0A6U5LQX6-F1
#
_entry.id   AF-A0A6U5LQX6-F1
#
_cell.length_a   1.000
_cell.length_b   1.000
_cell.length_c   1.000
_cell.angle_alpha   90.00
_cell.angle_beta   90.00
_cell.angle_gamma   90.00
#
_symmetry.space_group_name_H-M   'P 1'
#
loop_
_entity.id
_entity.type
_entity.pdbx_description
1 polymer ?
#
loop_
_entity_poly.entity_id
_entity_poly.type
_entity_poly.pdbx_seq_one_letter_code
_entity_poly.pdbx_strand_id
1 'polypeptide(L)'
;RGSLPAGSGPAEADTVYRDARGTKVSLSDAREKMAREQREEEELRRKLNTGSADEERARRRREEARAVSGEGFARVQHDVDKHLKETLRKGDPMAEYEHRKRMTAAVAAGKVPSKPQYKGPAPKPNRYGIHPGYRWDGVDRANGFEDKVLAVDTERAAKKERAYKWSVADM
;
A
#
# COMPACT_ATOMS: atom_id res chain seq x y z
N ARG A 1 -4.44 -82.87 12.53
CA ARG A 1 -4.50 -81.40 12.69
C ARG A 1 -3.99 -80.78 11.39
N GLY A 2 -4.88 -80.54 10.43
CA GLY A 2 -4.55 -79.89 9.16
C GLY A 2 -4.79 -78.39 9.27
N SER A 3 -3.79 -77.59 8.88
CA SER A 3 -3.87 -76.13 8.79
C SER A 3 -4.55 -75.74 7.48
N LEU A 4 -5.63 -74.94 7.55
CA LEU A 4 -6.28 -74.34 6.39
C LEU A 4 -5.62 -72.99 6.09
N PRO A 5 -5.30 -72.64 4.83
CA PRO A 5 -4.79 -71.32 4.48
C PRO A 5 -5.90 -70.27 4.55
N ALA A 6 -5.57 -69.12 5.14
CA ALA A 6 -6.46 -67.96 5.24
C ALA A 6 -6.85 -67.47 3.84
N GLY A 7 -8.16 -67.38 3.57
CA GLY A 7 -8.69 -66.86 2.31
C GLY A 7 -8.33 -65.39 2.13
N SER A 8 -7.74 -65.07 0.98
CA SER A 8 -7.62 -63.69 0.49
C SER A 8 -9.00 -63.19 0.09
N GLY A 9 -9.49 -62.11 0.74
CA GLY A 9 -10.68 -61.38 0.30
C GLY A 9 -10.52 -60.80 -1.11
N PRO A 10 -11.62 -60.35 -1.75
CA PRO A 10 -11.59 -59.83 -3.12
C PRO A 10 -10.64 -58.63 -3.19
N ALA A 11 -9.67 -58.69 -4.11
CA ALA A 11 -8.76 -57.58 -4.38
C ALA A 11 -9.57 -56.34 -4.78
N GLU A 12 -9.48 -55.27 -3.98
CA GLU A 12 -10.02 -53.96 -4.33
C GLU A 12 -9.39 -53.54 -5.68
N ALA A 13 -10.23 -53.30 -6.69
CA ALA A 13 -9.75 -52.86 -8.00
C ALA A 13 -9.29 -51.40 -7.90
N ASP A 14 -8.03 -51.14 -8.26
CA ASP A 14 -7.47 -49.79 -8.26
C ASP A 14 -8.29 -48.85 -9.18
N THR A 15 -8.80 -47.76 -8.63
CA THR A 15 -9.57 -46.77 -9.38
C THR A 15 -8.63 -45.90 -10.21
N VAL A 16 -8.67 -46.05 -11.54
CA VAL A 16 -7.84 -45.29 -12.48
C VAL A 16 -8.50 -43.96 -12.85
N TYR A 17 -7.91 -42.85 -12.41
CA TYR A 17 -8.32 -41.50 -12.80
C TYR A 17 -7.71 -41.12 -14.16
N ARG A 18 -8.51 -40.45 -15.01
CA ARG A 18 -8.08 -39.98 -16.35
C ARG A 18 -8.47 -38.51 -16.55
N ASP A 19 -7.68 -37.79 -17.33
CA ASP A 19 -8.02 -36.42 -17.75
C ASP A 19 -9.05 -36.39 -18.88
N ALA A 20 -9.53 -35.19 -19.24
CA ALA A 20 -10.48 -34.98 -20.34
C ALA A 20 -9.93 -35.40 -21.74
N ARG A 21 -8.63 -35.68 -21.85
CA ARG A 21 -7.95 -36.17 -23.07
C ARG A 21 -7.68 -37.68 -23.01
N GLY A 22 -8.14 -38.38 -21.97
CA GLY A 22 -8.01 -39.83 -21.79
C GLY A 22 -6.68 -40.30 -21.20
N THR A 23 -5.80 -39.40 -20.78
CA THR A 23 -4.49 -39.73 -20.19
C THR A 23 -4.66 -40.16 -18.73
N LYS A 24 -3.99 -41.22 -18.28
CA LYS A 24 -4.02 -41.64 -16.87
C LYS A 24 -3.33 -40.58 -16.01
N VAL A 25 -4.01 -40.09 -14.98
CA VAL A 25 -3.49 -39.08 -14.04
C VAL A 25 -3.56 -39.65 -12.63
N SER A 26 -2.50 -39.48 -11.85
CA SER A 26 -2.52 -39.89 -10.44
C SER A 26 -3.40 -38.91 -9.63
N LEU A 27 -4.12 -39.43 -8.63
CA LEU A 27 -5.01 -38.61 -7.80
C LEU A 27 -4.23 -37.51 -7.03
N SER A 28 -2.97 -37.77 -6.68
CA SER A 28 -2.07 -36.79 -6.08
C SER A 28 -1.75 -35.65 -7.03
N ASP A 29 -1.36 -35.95 -8.29
CA ASP A 29 -0.98 -34.91 -9.26
C ASP A 29 -2.17 -34.02 -9.64
N ALA A 30 -3.38 -34.61 -9.73
CA ALA A 30 -4.60 -33.86 -9.97
C ALA A 30 -4.94 -32.91 -8.80
N ARG A 31 -4.80 -33.39 -7.55
CA ARG A 31 -5.02 -32.58 -6.34
C ARG A 31 -3.99 -31.47 -6.22
N GLU A 32 -2.72 -31.74 -6.54
CA GLU A 32 -1.66 -30.72 -6.52
C GLU A 32 -1.87 -29.64 -7.58
N LYS A 33 -2.29 -30.01 -8.80
CA LYS A 33 -2.64 -29.05 -9.86
C LYS A 33 -3.80 -28.16 -9.45
N MET A 34 -4.89 -28.74 -8.96
CA MET A 34 -6.04 -27.98 -8.46
C MET A 34 -5.65 -27.06 -7.30
N ALA A 35 -4.83 -27.54 -6.35
CA ALA A 35 -4.35 -26.72 -5.24
C ALA A 35 -3.44 -25.58 -5.71
N ARG A 36 -2.64 -25.79 -6.76
CA ARG A 36 -1.80 -24.76 -7.36
C ARG A 36 -2.64 -23.71 -8.09
N GLU A 37 -3.62 -24.12 -8.88
CA GLU A 37 -4.55 -23.21 -9.56
C GLU A 37 -5.34 -22.37 -8.55
N GLN A 38 -5.83 -22.98 -7.47
CA GLN A 38 -6.50 -22.25 -6.38
C GLN A 38 -5.60 -21.21 -5.72
N ARG A 39 -4.32 -21.55 -5.48
CA ARG A 39 -3.34 -20.59 -4.93
C ARG A 39 -3.05 -19.45 -5.90
N GLU A 40 -2.90 -19.74 -7.18
CA GLU A 40 -2.66 -18.74 -8.22
C GLU A 40 -3.87 -17.80 -8.39
N GLU A 41 -5.09 -18.33 -8.33
CA GLU A 41 -6.33 -17.56 -8.35
C GLU A 41 -6.47 -16.68 -7.08
N GLU A 42 -6.17 -17.23 -5.90
CA GLU A 42 -6.18 -16.48 -4.65
C GLU A 42 -5.15 -15.35 -4.67
N GLU A 43 -3.94 -15.60 -5.18
CA GLU A 43 -2.92 -14.57 -5.36
C GLU A 43 -3.36 -13.48 -6.35
N LEU A 44 -3.95 -13.87 -7.48
CA LEU A 44 -4.46 -12.93 -8.47
C LEU A 44 -5.54 -12.05 -7.85
N ARG A 45 -6.49 -12.66 -7.15
CA ARG A 45 -7.56 -11.96 -6.43
C ARG A 45 -6.98 -11.01 -5.37
N ARG A 46 -5.96 -11.45 -4.63
CA ARG A 46 -5.27 -10.60 -3.65
C ARG A 46 -4.60 -9.41 -4.31
N LYS A 47 -3.88 -9.61 -5.42
CA LYS A 47 -3.21 -8.54 -6.17
C LYS A 47 -4.22 -7.52 -6.69
N LEU A 48 -5.32 -7.98 -7.28
CA LEU A 48 -6.39 -7.10 -7.78
C LEU A 48 -7.09 -6.30 -6.68
N ASN A 49 -7.24 -6.88 -5.50
CA ASN A 49 -7.85 -6.21 -4.34
C ASN A 49 -6.87 -5.30 -3.58
N THR A 50 -5.57 -5.36 -3.89
CA THR A 50 -4.57 -4.52 -3.23
C THR A 50 -4.57 -3.13 -3.87
N GLY A 51 -4.59 -2.08 -3.05
CA GLY A 51 -4.55 -0.71 -3.55
C GLY A 51 -3.19 -0.38 -4.17
N SER A 52 -3.17 0.29 -5.32
CA SER A 52 -1.92 0.68 -5.99
C SER A 52 -1.01 1.55 -5.10
N ALA A 53 -1.58 2.34 -4.20
CA ALA A 53 -0.83 3.15 -3.23
C ALA A 53 -0.08 2.28 -2.20
N ASP A 54 -0.64 1.13 -1.81
CA ASP A 54 0.02 0.19 -0.91
C ASP A 54 1.20 -0.50 -1.61
N GLU A 55 1.02 -0.86 -2.88
CA GLU A 55 2.08 -1.44 -3.69
C GLU A 55 3.22 -0.46 -3.91
N GLU A 56 2.92 0.80 -4.26
CA GLU A 56 3.91 1.86 -4.39
C GLU A 56 4.67 2.10 -3.08
N ARG A 57 3.96 2.13 -1.93
CA ARG A 57 4.59 2.23 -0.61
C ARG A 57 5.48 1.03 -0.29
N ALA A 58 5.04 -0.18 -0.60
CA ALA A 58 5.81 -1.39 -0.39
C ALA A 58 7.06 -1.42 -1.27
N ARG A 59 6.94 -1.01 -2.55
CA ARG A 59 8.08 -0.88 -3.47
C ARG A 59 9.09 0.13 -2.94
N ARG A 60 8.62 1.34 -2.59
CA ARG A 60 9.47 2.40 -2.05
C ARG A 60 10.19 1.95 -0.79
N ARG A 61 9.51 1.27 0.14
CA ARG A 61 10.13 0.73 1.36
C ARG A 61 11.22 -0.30 1.04
N ARG A 62 11.03 -1.16 0.04
CA ARG A 62 12.05 -2.13 -0.39
C ARG A 62 13.26 -1.44 -1.03
N GLU A 63 13.03 -0.42 -1.85
CA GLU A 63 14.10 0.38 -2.46
C GLU A 63 14.91 1.13 -1.39
N GLU A 64 14.22 1.77 -0.44
CA GLU A 64 14.84 2.42 0.72
C GLU A 64 15.62 1.42 1.57
N ALA A 65 15.08 0.23 1.85
CA ALA A 65 15.79 -0.80 2.59
C ALA A 65 17.05 -1.30 1.86
N ARG A 66 17.00 -1.42 0.52
CA ARG A 66 18.16 -1.78 -0.30
C ARG A 66 19.24 -0.69 -0.27
N ALA A 67 18.83 0.58 -0.35
CA ALA A 67 19.75 1.71 -0.25
C ALA A 67 20.43 1.73 1.13
N VAL A 68 19.64 1.66 2.20
CA VAL A 68 20.13 1.69 3.59
C VAL A 68 21.00 0.47 3.93
N SER A 69 20.76 -0.69 3.32
CA SER A 69 21.59 -1.88 3.54
C SER A 69 23.06 -1.67 3.14
N GLY A 70 23.36 -0.72 2.25
CA GLY A 70 24.72 -0.35 1.89
C GLY A 70 25.28 0.86 2.66
N GLU A 71 24.47 1.51 3.49
CA GLU A 71 24.83 2.70 4.26
C GLU A 71 25.31 2.32 5.68
N GLY A 72 26.11 3.19 6.30
CA GLY A 72 26.50 3.06 7.70
C GLY A 72 25.34 3.40 8.67
N PHE A 73 25.47 3.00 9.94
CA PHE A 73 24.44 3.29 10.97
C PHE A 73 24.21 4.79 11.17
N ALA A 74 25.29 5.58 11.15
CA ALA A 74 25.23 7.04 11.27
C ALA A 74 25.21 7.68 9.88
N ARG A 75 24.27 8.62 9.67
CA ARG A 75 24.25 9.47 8.47
C ARG A 75 25.21 10.64 8.66
N VAL A 76 26.06 10.90 7.68
CA VAL A 76 26.98 12.05 7.70
C VAL A 76 26.24 13.27 7.15
N GLN A 77 26.56 14.47 7.65
CA GLN A 77 25.90 15.73 7.28
C GLN A 77 25.78 15.93 5.75
N HIS A 78 26.79 15.52 5.00
CA HIS A 78 26.83 15.64 3.54
C HIS A 78 25.70 14.88 2.81
N ASP A 79 25.14 13.82 3.42
CA ASP A 79 24.09 12.99 2.80
C ASP A 79 22.68 13.60 2.95
N VAL A 80 22.46 14.46 3.96
CA VAL A 80 21.16 15.13 4.23
C VAL A 80 20.96 16.36 3.33
N ASP A 81 22.06 16.91 2.81
CA ASP A 81 22.08 18.19 2.11
C ASP A 81 21.28 18.20 0.81
N LYS A 82 21.17 17.06 0.11
CA LYS A 82 20.56 17.03 -1.23
C LYS A 82 19.09 17.43 -1.19
N HIS A 83 18.31 16.83 -0.31
CA HIS A 83 16.88 17.15 -0.21
C HIS A 83 16.67 18.59 0.25
N LEU A 84 17.47 19.07 1.20
CA LEU A 84 17.36 20.41 1.77
C LEU A 84 17.76 21.52 0.77
N LYS A 85 18.65 21.21 -0.17
CA LYS A 85 18.99 22.07 -1.32
C LYS A 85 17.87 22.08 -2.35
N GLU A 86 17.18 20.95 -2.53
CA GLU A 86 16.07 20.83 -3.49
C GLU A 86 14.75 21.47 -2.99
N THR A 87 14.53 21.65 -1.68
CA THR A 87 13.30 22.28 -1.17
C THR A 87 13.19 23.75 -1.61
N LEU A 88 12.09 24.09 -2.30
CA LEU A 88 11.74 25.48 -2.59
C LEU A 88 11.24 26.16 -1.32
N ARG A 89 11.83 27.30 -0.96
CA ARG A 89 11.48 28.04 0.25
C ARG A 89 10.59 29.23 -0.09
N LYS A 90 9.59 29.49 0.77
CA LYS A 90 8.74 30.66 0.64
C LYS A 90 9.57 31.92 0.90
N GLY A 91 9.44 32.93 0.04
CA GLY A 91 10.16 34.20 0.17
C GLY A 91 11.54 34.24 -0.49
N ASP A 92 11.95 33.17 -1.18
CA ASP A 92 13.15 33.18 -2.02
C ASP A 92 12.83 33.86 -3.37
N PRO A 93 13.55 34.93 -3.77
CA PRO A 93 13.33 35.61 -5.05
C PRO A 93 13.53 34.70 -6.28
N MET A 94 14.32 33.63 -6.16
CA MET A 94 14.59 32.69 -7.26
C MET A 94 13.59 31.52 -7.32
N ALA A 95 12.69 31.38 -6.34
CA ALA A 95 11.78 30.23 -6.24
C ALA A 95 10.89 30.03 -7.48
N GLU A 96 10.38 31.12 -8.06
CA GLU A 96 9.54 31.04 -9.26
C GLU A 96 10.31 30.54 -10.49
N TYR A 97 11.55 30.99 -10.64
CA TYR A 97 12.42 30.57 -11.74
C TYR A 97 12.74 29.08 -11.64
N GLU A 98 13.12 28.61 -10.45
CA GLU A 98 13.39 27.20 -10.18
C GLU A 98 12.15 26.34 -10.38
N HIS A 99 10.96 26.80 -9.97
CA HIS A 99 9.71 26.09 -10.22
C HIS A 99 9.43 25.91 -11.73
N ARG A 100 9.55 26.98 -12.52
CA ARG A 100 9.38 26.92 -13.99
C ARG A 100 10.38 25.96 -14.63
N LYS A 101 11.66 26.06 -14.24
CA LYS A 101 12.74 25.20 -14.72
C LYS A 101 12.48 23.72 -14.42
N ARG A 102 11.96 23.40 -13.22
CA ARG A 102 11.58 22.02 -12.85
C ARG A 102 10.41 21.51 -13.68
N MET A 103 9.40 22.35 -13.92
CA MET A 103 8.26 21.96 -14.76
C MET A 103 8.69 21.68 -16.20
N THR A 104 9.50 22.55 -16.81
CA THR A 104 9.99 22.35 -18.18
C THR A 104 10.88 21.11 -18.28
N ALA A 105 11.77 20.88 -17.32
CA ALA A 105 12.61 19.69 -17.26
C ALA A 105 11.79 18.39 -17.11
N ALA A 106 10.71 18.40 -16.31
CA ALA A 106 9.82 17.26 -16.14
C ALA A 106 9.07 16.91 -17.45
N VAL A 107 8.59 17.93 -18.16
CA VAL A 107 7.95 17.77 -19.48
C VAL A 107 8.94 17.21 -20.50
N ALA A 108 10.18 17.75 -20.55
CA ALA A 108 11.23 17.28 -21.45
C ALA A 108 11.65 15.83 -21.17
N ALA A 109 11.63 15.41 -19.90
CA ALA A 109 11.94 14.04 -19.49
C ALA A 109 10.80 13.03 -19.75
N GLY A 110 9.70 13.43 -20.41
CA GLY A 110 8.55 12.56 -20.66
C GLY A 110 7.81 12.11 -19.39
N LYS A 111 8.09 12.75 -18.24
CA LYS A 111 7.32 12.54 -17.01
C LYS A 111 5.99 13.26 -17.18
N VAL A 112 5.01 12.53 -17.73
CA VAL A 112 3.61 12.93 -17.97
C VAL A 112 3.08 13.74 -16.77
N PRO A 113 2.28 14.80 -17.01
CA PRO A 113 1.77 15.68 -15.97
C PRO A 113 1.17 14.89 -14.81
N SER A 114 1.49 15.33 -13.59
CA SER A 114 0.85 14.88 -12.34
C SER A 114 -0.61 14.51 -12.59
N LYS A 115 -1.03 13.31 -12.13
CA LYS A 115 -2.42 12.83 -12.20
C LYS A 115 -3.36 14.03 -12.00
N PRO A 116 -4.36 14.25 -12.88
CA PRO A 116 -5.17 15.45 -12.81
C PRO A 116 -5.66 15.65 -11.39
N GLN A 117 -5.52 16.87 -10.89
CA GLN A 117 -5.93 17.26 -9.55
C GLN A 117 -7.22 18.07 -9.63
N TYR A 118 -7.99 18.01 -8.56
CA TYR A 118 -9.19 18.81 -8.41
C TYR A 118 -8.86 20.30 -8.36
N LYS A 119 -9.63 21.11 -9.11
CA LYS A 119 -9.42 22.55 -9.29
C LYS A 119 -10.55 23.42 -8.72
N GLY A 120 -11.53 22.81 -8.05
CA GLY A 120 -12.68 23.51 -7.51
C GLY A 120 -12.41 24.13 -6.12
N PRO A 121 -13.47 24.58 -5.41
CA PRO A 121 -13.35 25.16 -4.07
C PRO A 121 -12.69 24.18 -3.09
N ALA A 122 -11.94 24.71 -2.12
CA ALA A 122 -11.18 23.90 -1.17
C ALA A 122 -12.07 22.83 -0.52
N PRO A 123 -11.69 21.54 -0.59
CA PRO A 123 -12.42 20.46 0.06
C PRO A 123 -12.39 20.64 1.58
N LYS A 124 -13.38 20.05 2.26
CA LYS A 124 -13.30 19.88 3.71
C LYS A 124 -12.05 19.06 4.09
N PRO A 125 -11.41 19.38 5.22
CA PRO A 125 -10.26 18.63 5.69
C PRO A 125 -10.70 17.21 6.08
N ASN A 126 -9.84 16.24 5.80
CA ASN A 126 -9.99 14.86 6.26
C ASN A 126 -8.74 14.44 7.04
N ARG A 127 -8.87 13.38 7.84
CA ARG A 127 -7.77 12.89 8.70
C ARG A 127 -6.52 12.42 7.94
N TYR A 128 -6.67 12.08 6.66
CA TYR A 128 -5.62 11.45 5.86
C TYR A 128 -4.91 12.42 4.89
N GLY A 129 -5.33 13.69 4.82
CA GLY A 129 -4.82 14.67 3.86
C GLY A 129 -5.04 14.29 2.39
N ILE A 130 -5.97 13.37 2.11
CA ILE A 130 -6.22 12.88 0.75
C ILE A 130 -7.04 13.93 0.01
N HIS A 131 -6.53 14.39 -1.13
CA HIS A 131 -7.25 15.33 -1.97
C HIS A 131 -8.37 14.61 -2.74
N PRO A 132 -9.49 15.27 -3.00
CA PRO A 132 -10.55 14.72 -3.83
C PRO A 132 -10.05 14.44 -5.25
N GLY A 133 -10.69 13.49 -5.92
CA GLY A 133 -10.41 13.21 -7.33
C GLY A 133 -10.76 14.41 -8.21
N TYR A 134 -10.09 14.54 -9.36
CA TYR A 134 -10.23 15.68 -10.25
C TYR A 134 -11.64 15.96 -10.78
N ARG A 135 -12.52 14.95 -10.75
CA ARG A 135 -13.91 15.02 -11.21
C ARG A 135 -14.91 15.28 -10.09
N TRP A 136 -14.45 15.49 -8.87
CA TRP A 136 -15.34 15.84 -7.77
C TRP A 136 -16.01 17.18 -8.10
N ASP A 137 -17.30 17.30 -7.80
CA ASP A 137 -18.13 18.46 -8.13
C ASP A 137 -18.08 19.56 -7.06
N GLY A 138 -17.36 19.32 -5.96
CA GLY A 138 -17.24 20.25 -4.84
C GLY A 138 -18.41 20.23 -3.86
N VAL A 139 -19.44 19.40 -4.10
CA VAL A 139 -20.59 19.29 -3.20
C VAL A 139 -20.28 18.26 -2.11
N ASP A 140 -20.34 18.71 -0.86
CA ASP A 140 -20.19 17.85 0.31
C ASP A 140 -21.44 16.96 0.49
N ARG A 141 -21.21 15.65 0.49
CA ARG A 141 -22.24 14.61 0.70
C ARG A 141 -21.96 13.76 1.94
N ALA A 142 -21.13 14.26 2.85
CA ALA A 142 -20.78 13.54 4.08
C ALA A 142 -21.90 13.62 5.13
N ASN A 143 -21.86 12.69 6.08
CA ASN A 143 -22.72 12.67 7.27
C ASN A 143 -22.20 13.54 8.45
N GLY A 144 -21.12 14.30 8.24
CA GLY A 144 -20.43 15.08 9.27
C GLY A 144 -19.53 14.28 10.22
N PHE A 145 -19.21 13.02 9.92
CA PHE A 145 -18.32 12.21 10.76
C PHE A 145 -16.90 12.79 10.87
N GLU A 146 -16.27 13.16 9.75
CA GLU A 146 -14.91 13.73 9.75
C GLU A 146 -14.83 15.02 10.59
N ASP A 147 -15.83 15.91 10.46
CA ASP A 147 -15.93 17.14 11.25
C ASP A 147 -15.96 16.84 12.76
N LYS A 148 -16.74 15.84 13.18
CA LYS A 148 -16.83 15.40 14.59
C LYS A 148 -15.51 14.81 15.08
N VAL A 149 -14.84 13.99 14.27
CA VAL A 149 -13.57 13.37 14.68
C VAL A 149 -12.48 14.44 14.85
N LEU A 150 -12.37 15.38 13.91
CA LEU A 150 -11.42 16.48 14.01
C LEU A 150 -11.71 17.37 15.24
N ALA A 151 -12.98 17.63 15.54
CA ALA A 151 -13.37 18.37 16.74
C ALA A 151 -12.93 17.64 18.03
N VAL A 152 -13.13 16.32 18.11
CA VAL A 152 -12.70 15.52 19.27
C VAL A 152 -11.18 15.51 19.41
N ASP A 153 -10.43 15.37 18.32
CA ASP A 153 -8.97 15.35 18.35
C ASP A 153 -8.39 16.70 18.80
N THR A 154 -8.95 17.81 18.31
CA THR A 154 -8.56 19.18 18.72
C THR A 154 -8.92 19.46 20.18
N GLU A 155 -10.12 19.05 20.62
CA GLU A 155 -10.54 19.18 22.01
C GLU A 155 -9.63 18.38 22.95
N ARG A 156 -9.26 17.16 22.56
CA ARG A 156 -8.32 16.32 23.33
C ARG A 156 -6.95 16.98 23.44
N ALA A 157 -6.42 17.55 22.35
CA ALA A 157 -5.16 18.27 22.36
C ALA A 157 -5.21 19.49 23.28
N ALA A 158 -6.27 20.31 23.18
CA ALA A 158 -6.48 21.48 24.01
C ALA A 158 -6.60 21.14 25.51
N LYS A 159 -7.32 20.06 25.84
CA LYS A 159 -7.42 19.55 27.23
C LYS A 159 -6.07 19.13 27.78
N LYS A 160 -5.27 18.42 26.98
CA LYS A 160 -3.92 17.99 27.38
C LYS A 160 -3.01 19.20 27.65
N GLU A 161 -3.04 20.20 26.79
CA GLU A 161 -2.27 21.43 26.96
C GLU A 161 -2.71 22.21 28.21
N ARG A 162 -4.02 22.35 28.41
CA ARG A 162 -4.57 23.00 29.62
C ARG A 162 -4.18 22.26 30.89
N ALA A 163 -4.26 20.93 30.90
CA ALA A 163 -3.88 20.11 32.04
C ALA A 163 -2.38 20.28 32.36
N TYR A 164 -1.53 20.29 31.33
CA TYR A 164 -0.10 20.56 31.50
C TYR A 164 0.17 21.95 32.09
N LYS A 165 -0.46 23.00 31.54
CA LYS A 165 -0.32 24.37 32.08
C LYS A 165 -0.79 24.47 33.53
N TRP A 166 -1.88 23.77 33.89
CA TRP A 166 -2.37 23.71 35.26
C TRP A 166 -1.40 22.99 36.19
N SER A 167 -0.83 21.85 35.77
CA SER A 167 0.09 21.08 36.62
C SER A 167 1.41 21.80 36.89
N VAL A 168 1.85 22.66 35.98
CA VAL A 168 3.11 23.41 36.09
C VAL A 168 2.92 24.73 36.86
N ALA A 169 1.70 25.23 37.02
CA ALA A 169 1.44 26.55 37.59
C ALA A 169 1.73 26.66 39.11
N ASP A 170 1.82 25.54 39.84
CA ASP A 170 2.07 25.50 41.29
C ASP A 170 3.45 24.88 41.63
N MET A 171 4.35 24.82 40.64
CA MET A 171 5.72 24.33 40.76
C MET A 171 6.72 25.47 40.56
#